data_AF-A0A1M6GWM1-F1
#
_entry.id   AF-A0A1M6GWM1-F1
#
_cell.length_a   1.000
_cell.length_b   1.000
_cell.length_c   1.000
_cell.angle_alpha   90.00
_cell.angle_beta   90.00
_cell.angle_gamma   90.00
#
_symmetry.space_group_name_H-M   'P 1'
#
loop_
_entity.id
_entity.type
_entity.pdbx_description
1 polymer ?
#
loop_
_entity_poly.entity_id
_entity_poly.type
_entity_poly.pdbx_seq_one_letter_code
_entity_poly.pdbx_strand_id
1 'polypeptide(L)'
;MSDNNTSKTIHGNFGKMSLNELIEFLKKKGYITEYQTPIRAGYRDINPEQFYFQFLIKFEDGEKWIVHSTTSIRTDRINIQQWNAYHIKKVKDEITKSIIVYPDDISDTERNNAISYYNKILNNQIYSAIDDVVSQTEFYTMVEEKHLRGMITGQQKALQGLNFEEQIEVILNNQKNFAKWANIDELETGLFFPYFKQIMDSINVTNPAVIKEISATRDIELLPSGGKPKTDVLLIVTFNDESTKNYTFSCKRTSSDWVSVHEYPVDKFIDVLEITDKKLIQTLELFQEVGGMKALGKELTQYLEKEMPKYNRRLSLWVYGGVGGDGNPETQWADYIITYQNETSEFKIHKLDEYIDNILKINDGHFGTPFRWTYPSGGKGKRIQLKGKII
;
A
#
# COMPACT_ATOMS: atom_id res chain seq x y z
N MET A 1 35.01 21.96 -1.95
CA MET A 1 34.77 21.17 -0.70
C MET A 1 33.59 21.70 0.10
N SER A 2 33.30 23.01 0.10
CA SER A 2 32.09 23.63 0.70
C SER A 2 30.79 23.03 0.17
N ASP A 3 30.68 22.89 -1.15
CA ASP A 3 29.40 22.58 -1.82
C ASP A 3 28.91 21.17 -1.47
N ASN A 4 29.83 20.22 -1.31
CA ASN A 4 29.51 18.84 -0.91
C ASN A 4 28.97 18.75 0.54
N ASN A 5 29.49 19.58 1.45
CA ASN A 5 28.97 19.61 2.84
C ASN A 5 27.61 20.30 2.93
N THR A 6 27.40 21.36 2.14
CA THR A 6 26.10 22.03 2.02
C THR A 6 25.05 21.08 1.46
N SER A 7 25.32 20.40 0.34
CA SER A 7 24.41 19.40 -0.25
C SER A 7 24.07 18.26 0.71
N LYS A 8 25.06 17.73 1.45
CA LYS A 8 24.82 16.71 2.48
C LYS A 8 23.91 17.19 3.61
N THR A 9 24.05 18.46 4.00
CA THR A 9 23.21 19.06 5.05
C THR A 9 21.78 19.26 4.55
N ILE A 10 21.63 19.76 3.32
CA ILE A 10 20.33 19.93 2.65
C ILE A 10 19.63 18.56 2.52
N HIS A 11 20.32 17.55 1.99
CA HIS A 11 19.78 16.20 1.85
C HIS A 11 19.34 15.59 3.20
N GLY A 12 20.13 15.80 4.26
CA GLY A 12 19.74 15.40 5.62
C GLY A 12 18.48 16.12 6.14
N ASN A 13 18.35 17.42 5.84
CA ASN A 13 17.15 18.18 6.18
C ASN A 13 15.92 17.70 5.39
N PHE A 14 16.06 17.39 4.11
CA PHE A 14 14.98 16.79 3.32
C PHE A 14 14.55 15.44 3.88
N GLY A 15 15.47 14.59 4.32
CA GLY A 15 15.12 13.36 5.04
C GLY A 15 14.29 13.64 6.30
N LYS A 16 14.69 14.62 7.11
CA LYS A 16 13.91 15.03 8.29
C LYS A 16 12.51 15.55 7.92
N MET A 17 12.40 16.33 6.85
CA MET A 17 11.11 16.84 6.38
C MET A 17 10.20 15.72 5.87
N SER A 18 10.75 14.75 5.13
CA SER A 18 10.02 13.58 4.65
C SER A 18 9.52 12.72 5.83
N LEU A 19 10.35 12.50 6.85
CA LEU A 19 9.90 11.84 8.09
C LEU A 19 8.80 12.63 8.81
N ASN A 20 8.87 13.97 8.82
CA ASN A 20 7.81 14.79 9.39
C ASN A 20 6.48 14.64 8.63
N GLU A 21 6.52 14.63 7.30
CA GLU A 21 5.33 14.36 6.45
C GLU A 21 4.72 13.00 6.77
N LEU A 22 5.55 11.97 6.96
CA LEU A 22 5.11 10.65 7.37
C LEU A 22 4.45 10.66 8.77
N ILE A 23 5.04 11.35 9.74
CA ILE A 23 4.48 11.46 11.10
C ILE A 23 3.14 12.21 11.08
N GLU A 24 3.03 13.27 10.29
CA GLU A 24 1.76 14.00 10.11
C GLU A 24 0.69 13.12 9.45
N PHE A 25 1.08 12.32 8.46
CA PHE A 25 0.19 11.35 7.85
C PHE A 25 -0.30 10.30 8.87
N LEU A 26 0.59 9.75 9.68
CA LEU A 26 0.26 8.80 10.76
C LEU A 26 -0.68 9.43 11.81
N LYS A 27 -0.49 10.72 12.12
CA LYS A 27 -1.38 11.47 13.02
C LYS A 27 -2.77 11.69 12.40
N LYS A 28 -2.83 12.10 11.13
CA LYS A 28 -4.11 12.29 10.40
C LYS A 28 -4.91 10.99 10.35
N LYS A 29 -4.23 9.85 10.23
CA LYS A 29 -4.82 8.50 10.30
C LYS A 29 -5.26 8.07 11.70
N GLY A 30 -4.86 8.79 12.74
CA GLY A 30 -5.16 8.47 14.13
C GLY A 30 -4.30 7.34 14.72
N TYR A 31 -3.17 6.98 14.10
CA TYR A 31 -2.29 5.92 14.64
C TYR A 31 -1.43 6.42 15.78
N ILE A 32 -1.14 7.71 15.75
CA ILE A 32 -0.53 8.44 16.85
C ILE A 32 -1.47 9.58 17.26
N THR A 33 -1.45 9.91 18.55
CA THR A 33 -2.32 10.95 19.12
C THR A 33 -1.69 12.33 18.99
N GLU A 34 -0.39 12.42 19.26
CA GLU A 34 0.38 13.65 19.21
C GLU A 34 1.85 13.36 18.90
N TYR A 35 2.56 14.39 18.46
CA TYR A 35 4.01 14.36 18.36
C TYR A 35 4.61 15.72 18.71
N GLN A 36 5.87 15.72 19.15
CA GLN A 36 6.66 16.91 19.46
C GLN A 36 7.91 16.94 18.57
N THR A 37 8.27 18.12 18.04
CA THR A 37 9.55 18.34 17.34
C THR A 37 10.20 19.70 17.68
N PRO A 38 11.49 19.74 18.03
CA PRO A 38 12.30 18.61 18.50
C PRO A 38 11.94 18.22 19.95
N ILE A 39 12.44 17.07 20.39
CA ILE A 39 12.51 16.73 21.81
C ILE A 39 13.91 16.99 22.35
N ARG A 40 13.97 17.72 23.45
CA ARG A 40 15.18 17.90 24.26
C ARG A 40 14.92 17.40 25.68
N ALA A 41 15.91 16.75 26.27
CA ALA A 41 15.86 16.32 27.66
C ALA A 41 17.27 16.28 28.26
N GLY A 42 17.36 16.27 29.58
CA GLY A 42 18.63 16.26 30.28
C GLY A 42 18.44 16.32 31.79
N TYR A 43 19.54 16.23 32.52
CA TYR A 43 19.51 16.20 33.98
C TYR A 43 19.27 17.60 34.54
N ARG A 44 18.26 17.73 35.41
CA ARG A 44 17.76 19.02 35.93
C ARG A 44 18.87 19.89 36.53
N ASP A 45 19.80 19.28 37.25
CA ASP A 45 20.87 19.98 37.98
C ASP A 45 22.11 20.30 37.13
N ILE A 46 22.12 19.94 35.84
CA ILE A 46 23.28 20.13 34.95
C ILE A 46 22.88 20.91 33.70
N ASN A 47 22.12 20.26 32.81
CA ASN A 47 21.60 20.85 31.60
C ASN A 47 20.32 20.08 31.20
N PRO A 48 19.12 20.65 31.41
CA PRO A 48 17.85 19.96 31.15
C PRO A 48 17.54 19.75 29.66
N GLU A 49 18.36 20.29 28.75
CA GLU A 49 18.17 20.22 27.30
C GLU A 49 19.36 19.60 26.54
N GLN A 50 20.25 18.91 27.26
CA GLN A 50 21.52 18.38 26.73
C GLN A 50 21.34 17.39 25.57
N PHE A 51 20.36 16.48 25.68
CA PHE A 51 20.15 15.38 24.74
C PHE A 51 19.03 15.73 23.79
N TYR A 52 19.19 15.34 22.52
CA TYR A 52 18.31 15.74 21.43
C TYR A 52 17.83 14.54 20.62
N PHE A 53 16.55 14.53 20.27
CA PHE A 53 15.97 13.71 19.22
C PHE A 53 15.05 14.55 18.32
N GLN A 54 14.86 14.13 17.07
CA GLN A 54 14.11 14.92 16.11
C GLN A 54 12.61 14.92 16.40
N PHE A 55 12.07 13.77 16.82
CA PHE A 55 10.65 13.60 17.09
C PHE A 55 10.43 12.77 18.36
N LEU A 56 9.39 13.11 19.10
CA LEU A 56 8.74 12.26 20.09
C LEU A 56 7.31 12.03 19.59
N ILE A 57 6.89 10.78 19.38
CA ILE A 57 5.52 10.41 19.03
C ILE A 57 4.85 9.73 20.22
N LYS A 58 3.52 9.89 20.35
CA LYS A 58 2.72 9.27 21.41
C LYS A 58 1.54 8.51 20.83
N PHE A 59 1.28 7.34 21.41
CA PHE A 59 0.18 6.46 21.06
C PHE A 59 -1.02 6.62 21.99
N GLU A 60 -2.15 6.04 21.63
CA GLU A 60 -3.39 6.10 22.41
C GLU A 60 -3.24 5.44 23.80
N ASP A 61 -2.46 4.36 23.88
CA ASP A 61 -2.14 3.67 25.13
C ASP A 61 -1.12 4.42 26.03
N GLY A 62 -0.70 5.63 25.61
CA GLY A 62 0.25 6.45 26.34
C GLY A 62 1.72 6.09 26.10
N GLU A 63 2.00 5.02 25.36
CA GLU A 63 3.37 4.67 24.97
C GLU A 63 4.00 5.81 24.15
N LYS A 64 5.30 6.06 24.33
CA LYS A 64 6.03 7.09 23.58
C LYS A 64 7.28 6.55 22.92
N TRP A 65 7.49 6.92 21.66
CA TRP A 65 8.69 6.58 20.91
C TRP A 65 9.43 7.85 20.51
N ILE A 66 10.77 7.82 20.54
CA ILE A 66 11.60 8.86 19.93
C ILE A 66 12.11 8.41 18.57
N VAL A 67 12.04 9.28 17.58
CA VAL A 67 12.35 8.94 16.17
C VAL A 67 13.35 9.93 15.58
N HIS A 68 14.32 9.43 14.83
CA HIS A 68 15.36 10.24 14.19
C HIS A 68 15.56 9.84 12.73
N SER A 69 15.40 10.79 11.82
CA SER A 69 15.72 10.60 10.41
C SER A 69 17.22 10.71 10.14
N THR A 70 17.78 9.80 9.36
CA THR A 70 19.14 9.90 8.81
C THR A 70 19.20 9.44 7.36
N THR A 71 20.05 10.08 6.55
CA THR A 71 20.37 9.66 5.19
C THR A 71 21.71 8.90 5.11
N SER A 72 22.39 8.69 6.23
CA SER A 72 23.66 7.97 6.30
C SER A 72 23.85 7.31 7.66
N ILE A 73 24.19 6.03 7.63
CA ILE A 73 24.18 5.10 8.74
C ILE A 73 25.62 4.68 9.02
N ARG A 74 26.45 5.68 9.32
CA ARG A 74 27.85 5.48 9.70
C ARG A 74 27.98 5.40 11.22
N THR A 75 28.92 4.59 11.69
CA THR A 75 29.11 4.26 13.11
C THR A 75 29.22 5.51 14.00
N ASP A 76 29.94 6.54 13.55
CA ASP A 76 30.11 7.80 14.26
C ASP A 76 28.79 8.57 14.42
N ARG A 77 27.96 8.61 13.37
CA ARG A 77 26.66 9.29 13.37
C ARG A 77 25.65 8.60 14.27
N ILE A 78 25.62 7.28 14.27
CA ILE A 78 24.69 6.51 15.12
C ILE A 78 25.10 6.57 16.58
N ASN A 79 26.40 6.60 16.90
CA ASN A 79 26.88 6.71 18.28
C ASN A 79 26.37 7.97 18.98
N ILE A 80 26.23 9.09 18.26
CA ILE A 80 25.61 10.31 18.81
C ILE A 80 24.15 10.03 19.18
N GLN A 81 23.40 9.34 18.31
CA GLN A 81 22.00 9.02 18.59
C GLN A 81 21.84 7.96 19.67
N GLN A 82 22.78 7.02 19.79
CA GLN A 82 22.84 6.07 20.90
C GLN A 82 22.97 6.79 22.24
N TRP A 83 23.92 7.73 22.32
CA TRP A 83 24.14 8.52 23.53
C TRP A 83 22.90 9.34 23.89
N ASN A 84 22.30 10.02 22.91
CA ASN A 84 21.07 10.78 23.12
C ASN A 84 19.91 9.89 23.57
N ALA A 85 19.67 8.77 22.89
CA ALA A 85 18.57 7.85 23.20
C ALA A 85 18.71 7.27 24.61
N TYR A 86 19.92 6.84 24.98
CA TYR A 86 20.21 6.28 26.30
C TYR A 86 19.82 7.24 27.42
N HIS A 87 20.26 8.50 27.32
CA HIS A 87 20.02 9.48 28.36
C HIS A 87 18.59 10.03 28.34
N ILE A 88 17.98 10.19 27.17
CA ILE A 88 16.57 10.59 27.06
C ILE A 88 15.68 9.57 27.77
N LYS A 89 15.87 8.27 27.50
CA LYS A 89 15.12 7.18 28.17
C LYS A 89 15.36 7.12 29.67
N LYS A 90 16.56 7.51 30.15
CA LYS A 90 16.83 7.62 31.59
C LYS A 90 16.13 8.79 32.27
N VAL A 91 15.97 9.91 31.57
CA VAL A 91 15.34 11.12 32.10
C VAL A 91 13.80 11.07 31.96
N LYS A 92 13.31 10.34 30.96
CA LYS A 92 11.90 10.17 30.62
C LYS A 92 11.60 8.67 30.46
N ASP A 93 11.23 8.04 31.56
CA ASP A 93 11.00 6.60 31.65
C ASP A 93 9.78 6.12 30.83
N GLU A 94 8.90 7.03 30.45
CA GLU A 94 7.76 6.73 29.59
C GLU A 94 8.13 6.50 28.11
N ILE A 95 9.39 6.73 27.73
CA ILE A 95 9.90 6.49 26.37
C ILE A 95 10.37 5.05 26.27
N THR A 96 9.59 4.23 25.58
CA THR A 96 9.83 2.78 25.47
C THR A 96 10.69 2.42 24.27
N LYS A 97 10.62 3.22 23.18
CA LYS A 97 11.41 2.99 21.97
C LYS A 97 12.16 4.22 21.47
N SER A 98 13.28 3.96 20.80
CA SER A 98 14.09 4.89 20.03
C SER A 98 14.42 4.27 18.67
N ILE A 99 14.02 4.95 17.61
CA ILE A 99 14.02 4.40 16.25
C ILE A 99 14.81 5.34 15.34
N ILE A 100 15.70 4.76 14.54
CA ILE A 100 16.37 5.47 13.44
C ILE A 100 15.63 5.13 12.16
N VAL A 101 15.20 6.16 11.42
CA VAL A 101 14.49 6.01 10.15
C VAL A 101 15.36 6.53 9.01
N TYR A 102 15.44 5.79 7.92
CA TYR A 102 16.13 6.21 6.69
C TYR A 102 15.20 6.21 5.47
N PRO A 103 15.43 7.06 4.45
CA PRO A 103 14.63 7.06 3.22
C PRO A 103 14.63 5.70 2.52
N ASP A 104 13.52 5.32 1.89
CA ASP A 104 13.41 4.01 1.24
C ASP A 104 14.40 3.83 0.08
N ASP A 105 14.88 4.92 -0.53
CA ASP A 105 15.74 4.94 -1.70
C ASP A 105 17.21 5.30 -1.42
N ILE A 106 17.67 5.13 -0.17
CA ILE A 106 19.10 5.27 0.14
C ILE A 106 19.96 4.30 -0.69
N SER A 107 21.22 4.67 -0.90
CA SER A 107 22.21 3.83 -1.58
C SER A 107 22.36 2.45 -0.95
N ASP A 108 22.68 1.43 -1.75
CA ASP A 108 22.89 0.06 -1.27
C ASP A 108 23.92 -0.04 -0.16
N THR A 109 24.99 0.76 -0.24
CA THR A 109 26.01 0.83 0.82
C THR A 109 25.41 1.25 2.16
N GLU A 110 24.62 2.33 2.16
CA GLU A 110 23.97 2.82 3.39
C GLU A 110 22.89 1.86 3.89
N ARG A 111 22.15 1.22 2.97
CA ARG A 111 21.17 0.17 3.30
C ARG A 111 21.84 -1.02 3.97
N ASN A 112 22.96 -1.50 3.42
CA ASN A 112 23.74 -2.59 4.00
C ASN A 112 24.30 -2.20 5.38
N ASN A 113 24.70 -0.94 5.58
CA ASN A 113 25.10 -0.45 6.89
C ASN A 113 23.93 -0.48 7.89
N ALA A 114 22.72 -0.07 7.47
CA ALA A 114 21.49 -0.16 8.26
C ALA A 114 21.22 -1.59 8.74
N ILE A 115 21.16 -2.51 7.78
CA ILE A 115 20.87 -3.92 8.01
C ILE A 115 21.95 -4.52 8.93
N SER A 116 23.23 -4.25 8.65
CA SER A 116 24.34 -4.72 9.48
C SER A 116 24.25 -4.18 10.91
N TYR A 117 23.92 -2.90 11.08
CA TYR A 117 23.78 -2.29 12.41
C TYR A 117 22.62 -2.89 13.18
N TYR A 118 21.44 -2.99 12.56
CA TYR A 118 20.26 -3.59 13.18
C TYR A 118 20.48 -5.06 13.53
N ASN A 119 21.12 -5.83 12.66
CA ASN A 119 21.50 -7.23 12.96
C ASN A 119 22.42 -7.34 14.17
N LYS A 120 23.33 -6.38 14.40
CA LYS A 120 24.17 -6.37 15.60
C LYS A 120 23.36 -6.12 16.87
N ILE A 121 22.31 -5.29 16.79
CA ILE A 121 21.35 -5.08 17.88
C ILE A 121 20.60 -6.38 18.17
N LEU A 122 19.95 -6.96 17.14
CA LEU A 122 19.14 -8.18 17.29
C LEU A 122 19.93 -9.37 17.84
N ASN A 123 21.18 -9.54 17.41
CA ASN A 123 22.03 -10.63 17.83
C ASN A 123 22.82 -10.33 19.12
N ASN A 124 22.51 -9.24 19.83
CA ASN A 124 23.19 -8.80 21.06
C ASN A 124 24.72 -8.68 20.90
N GLN A 125 25.19 -8.33 19.71
CA GLN A 125 26.62 -8.14 19.41
C GLN A 125 27.13 -6.77 19.86
N ILE A 126 26.22 -5.82 20.08
CA ILE A 126 26.51 -4.49 20.61
C ILE A 126 25.50 -4.13 21.69
N TYR A 127 25.92 -3.31 22.65
CA TYR A 127 24.97 -2.57 23.47
C TYR A 127 24.29 -1.50 22.61
N SER A 128 22.97 -1.37 22.75
CA SER A 128 22.18 -0.40 22.00
C SER A 128 21.08 0.18 22.87
N ALA A 129 21.03 1.50 22.96
CA ALA A 129 19.88 2.25 23.43
C ALA A 129 18.90 2.60 22.31
N ILE A 130 19.28 2.40 21.04
CA ILE A 130 18.43 2.37 19.84
C ILE A 130 17.77 0.99 19.74
N ASP A 131 16.46 0.92 19.54
CA ASP A 131 15.76 -0.37 19.44
C ASP A 131 15.66 -0.85 18.00
N ASP A 132 15.42 0.06 17.06
CA ASP A 132 15.15 -0.28 15.66
C ASP A 132 15.87 0.69 14.70
N VAL A 133 16.36 0.17 13.56
CA VAL A 133 16.89 0.94 12.43
C VAL A 133 16.18 0.48 11.18
N VAL A 134 15.32 1.32 10.64
CA VAL A 134 14.31 0.92 9.65
C VAL A 134 14.14 1.96 8.54
N SER A 135 13.66 1.53 7.39
CA SER A 135 13.23 2.39 6.29
C SER A 135 11.94 3.16 6.64
N GLN A 136 11.54 4.11 5.80
CA GLN A 136 10.27 4.82 5.98
C GLN A 136 9.06 3.89 5.84
N THR A 137 9.11 2.97 4.88
CA THR A 137 8.10 1.94 4.69
C THR A 137 7.98 1.04 5.92
N GLU A 138 9.11 0.54 6.43
CA GLU A 138 9.12 -0.30 7.63
C GLU A 138 8.63 0.46 8.87
N PHE A 139 9.03 1.73 9.04
CA PHE A 139 8.52 2.57 10.12
C PHE A 139 7.00 2.77 10.05
N TYR A 140 6.45 3.05 8.86
CA TYR A 140 5.00 3.14 8.66
C TYR A 140 4.30 1.84 9.09
N THR A 141 4.80 0.69 8.60
CA THR A 141 4.24 -0.63 8.94
C THR A 141 4.30 -0.90 10.44
N MET A 142 5.40 -0.57 11.12
CA MET A 142 5.51 -0.75 12.58
C MET A 142 4.47 0.07 13.36
N VAL A 143 4.23 1.33 12.97
CA VAL A 143 3.23 2.20 13.62
C VAL A 143 1.81 1.72 13.32
N GLU A 144 1.52 1.34 12.07
CA GLU A 144 0.24 0.78 11.66
C GLU A 144 -0.06 -0.53 12.41
N GLU A 145 0.88 -1.47 12.44
CA GLU A 145 0.73 -2.73 13.17
C GLU A 145 0.44 -2.49 14.65
N LYS A 146 1.13 -1.53 15.29
CA LYS A 146 0.85 -1.17 16.68
C LYS A 146 -0.58 -0.67 16.85
N HIS A 147 -1.06 0.21 15.98
CA HIS A 147 -2.44 0.70 16.04
C HIS A 147 -3.47 -0.42 15.81
N LEU A 148 -3.17 -1.38 14.94
CA LEU A 148 -4.05 -2.50 14.63
C LEU A 148 -4.08 -3.59 15.72
N ARG A 149 -3.13 -3.59 16.68
CA ARG A 149 -3.10 -4.58 17.77
C ARG A 149 -4.40 -4.53 18.56
N GLY A 150 -5.02 -5.69 18.71
CA GLY A 150 -6.28 -5.83 19.47
C GLY A 150 -7.55 -5.70 18.62
N MET A 151 -7.46 -5.27 17.35
CA MET A 151 -8.59 -5.32 16.43
C MET A 151 -8.87 -6.75 15.94
N ILE A 152 -10.12 -7.05 15.58
CA ILE A 152 -10.48 -8.34 14.99
C ILE A 152 -9.91 -8.42 13.56
N THR A 153 -9.41 -9.59 13.15
CA THR A 153 -8.73 -9.80 11.85
C THR A 153 -9.49 -9.26 10.64
N GLY A 154 -10.82 -9.36 10.62
CA GLY A 154 -11.65 -8.81 9.53
C GLY A 154 -11.59 -7.29 9.44
N GLN A 155 -11.61 -6.59 10.59
CA GLN A 155 -11.48 -5.14 10.67
C GLN A 155 -10.07 -4.69 10.30
N GLN A 156 -9.04 -5.42 10.77
CA GLN A 156 -7.64 -5.16 10.41
C GLN A 156 -7.45 -5.18 8.89
N LYS A 157 -7.91 -6.23 8.21
CA LYS A 157 -7.78 -6.37 6.75
C LYS A 157 -8.51 -5.26 5.99
N ALA A 158 -9.72 -4.90 6.42
CA ALA A 158 -10.48 -3.83 5.79
C ALA A 158 -9.78 -2.48 5.95
N LEU A 159 -9.26 -2.18 7.15
CA LEU A 159 -8.53 -0.96 7.43
C LEU A 159 -7.21 -0.92 6.65
N GLN A 160 -6.42 -2.00 6.63
CA GLN A 160 -5.19 -2.11 5.85
C GLN A 160 -5.40 -1.87 4.36
N GLY A 161 -6.50 -2.38 3.78
CA GLY A 161 -6.87 -2.11 2.39
C GLY A 161 -7.13 -0.62 2.14
N LEU A 162 -8.02 -0.02 2.94
CA LEU A 162 -8.31 1.42 2.86
C LEU A 162 -7.06 2.29 3.05
N ASN A 163 -6.18 1.86 3.95
CA ASN A 163 -4.93 2.57 4.23
C ASN A 163 -3.97 2.54 3.07
N PHE A 164 -3.88 1.38 2.42
CA PHE A 164 -3.03 1.22 1.26
C PHE A 164 -3.50 2.11 0.11
N GLU A 165 -4.81 2.18 -0.15
CA GLU A 165 -5.37 3.12 -1.11
C GLU A 165 -4.99 4.58 -0.77
N GLU A 166 -5.20 4.99 0.49
CA GLU A 166 -4.85 6.35 0.94
C GLU A 166 -3.36 6.64 0.82
N GLN A 167 -2.51 5.65 1.11
CA GLN A 167 -1.07 5.78 0.96
C GLN A 167 -0.69 6.05 -0.50
N ILE A 168 -1.30 5.35 -1.46
CA ILE A 168 -1.05 5.56 -2.90
C ILE A 168 -1.51 6.95 -3.34
N GLU A 169 -2.68 7.41 -2.89
CA GLU A 169 -3.16 8.78 -3.14
C GLU A 169 -2.18 9.84 -2.59
N VAL A 170 -1.66 9.65 -1.38
CA VAL A 170 -0.68 10.56 -0.76
C VAL A 170 0.65 10.56 -1.50
N ILE A 171 1.13 9.37 -1.90
CA ILE A 171 2.37 9.21 -2.65
C ILE A 171 2.32 9.99 -3.97
N LEU A 172 1.21 9.85 -4.71
CA LEU A 172 1.02 10.46 -6.02
C LEU A 172 0.79 11.98 -5.95
N ASN A 173 0.19 12.48 -4.88
CA ASN A 173 0.02 13.92 -4.65
C ASN A 173 1.25 14.60 -4.00
N ASN A 174 2.31 13.84 -3.66
CA ASN A 174 3.48 14.41 -3.01
C ASN A 174 4.35 15.16 -4.03
N GLN A 175 4.41 16.49 -3.91
CA GLN A 175 5.17 17.34 -4.83
C GLN A 175 6.68 17.06 -4.80
N LYS A 176 7.24 16.60 -3.67
CA LYS A 176 8.67 16.26 -3.57
C LYS A 176 8.99 14.97 -4.31
N ASN A 177 8.09 14.00 -4.30
CA ASN A 177 8.21 12.81 -5.14
C ASN A 177 8.25 13.20 -6.62
N PHE A 178 7.34 14.08 -7.05
CA PHE A 178 7.36 14.58 -8.43
C PHE A 178 8.65 15.35 -8.75
N ALA A 179 9.06 16.30 -7.90
CA ALA A 179 10.28 17.09 -8.10
C ALA A 179 11.53 16.20 -8.21
N LYS A 180 11.62 15.16 -7.39
CA LYS A 180 12.70 14.17 -7.44
C LYS A 180 12.66 13.33 -8.71
N TRP A 181 11.50 12.77 -9.06
CA TRP A 181 11.33 11.95 -10.26
C TRP A 181 11.59 12.75 -11.54
N ALA A 182 11.20 14.03 -11.56
CA ALA A 182 11.40 14.95 -12.66
C ALA A 182 12.84 15.50 -12.76
N ASN A 183 13.75 15.08 -11.88
CA ASN A 183 15.11 15.63 -11.74
C ASN A 183 15.15 17.16 -11.56
N ILE A 184 14.12 17.73 -10.91
CA ILE A 184 14.07 19.15 -10.55
C ILE A 184 14.95 19.40 -9.31
N ASP A 185 14.95 18.48 -8.35
CA ASP A 185 15.83 18.50 -7.18
C ASP A 185 16.34 17.09 -6.84
N GLU A 186 17.59 16.80 -7.19
CA GLU A 186 18.23 15.50 -6.93
C GLU A 186 18.48 15.23 -5.43
N LEU A 187 18.49 16.26 -4.59
CA LEU A 187 18.71 16.12 -3.16
C LEU A 187 17.43 15.71 -2.42
N GLU A 188 16.27 15.86 -3.04
CA GLU A 188 15.00 15.46 -2.43
C GLU A 188 15.02 13.98 -2.02
N THR A 189 14.35 13.67 -0.93
CA THR A 189 14.19 12.27 -0.48
C THR A 189 12.86 11.69 -0.94
N GLY A 190 11.82 12.51 -0.98
CA GLY A 190 10.45 12.07 -1.28
C GLY A 190 9.85 11.22 -0.15
N LEU A 191 8.55 10.97 -0.22
CA LEU A 191 7.79 10.14 0.72
C LEU A 191 7.41 8.83 0.02
N PHE A 192 7.93 7.69 0.49
CA PHE A 192 7.80 6.39 -0.19
C PHE A 192 8.19 6.45 -1.68
N PHE A 193 9.26 7.19 -1.99
CA PHE A 193 9.65 7.52 -3.36
C PHE A 193 9.77 6.32 -4.32
N PRO A 194 10.30 5.14 -3.90
CA PRO A 194 10.35 3.97 -4.78
C PRO A 194 8.98 3.57 -5.36
N TYR A 195 7.91 3.68 -4.57
CA TYR A 195 6.55 3.39 -5.03
C TYR A 195 6.06 4.43 -6.03
N PHE A 196 6.30 5.71 -5.77
CA PHE A 196 6.00 6.78 -6.73
C PHE A 196 6.67 6.51 -8.08
N LYS A 197 7.99 6.28 -8.05
CA LYS A 197 8.79 6.02 -9.26
C LYS A 197 8.26 4.81 -10.01
N GLN A 198 7.98 3.70 -9.32
CA GLN A 198 7.46 2.49 -9.96
C GLN A 198 6.08 2.71 -10.61
N ILE A 199 5.20 3.51 -9.98
CA ILE A 199 3.91 3.91 -10.59
C ILE A 199 4.14 4.72 -11.86
N MET A 200 4.96 5.78 -11.78
CA MET A 200 5.23 6.66 -12.93
C MET A 200 5.89 5.92 -14.10
N ASP A 201 6.85 5.03 -13.81
CA ASP A 201 7.52 4.20 -14.80
C ASP A 201 6.52 3.23 -15.48
N SER A 202 5.53 2.71 -14.73
CA SER A 202 4.54 1.75 -15.25
C SER A 202 3.52 2.38 -16.18
N ILE A 203 3.17 3.66 -15.98
CA ILE A 203 2.16 4.37 -16.78
C ILE A 203 2.71 4.98 -18.09
N ASN A 204 3.94 4.61 -18.47
CA ASN A 204 4.63 5.02 -19.69
C ASN A 204 4.72 6.54 -19.89
N VAL A 205 4.76 7.31 -18.80
CA VAL A 205 5.02 8.75 -18.86
C VAL A 205 6.53 8.95 -18.75
N THR A 206 7.21 9.14 -19.88
CA THR A 206 8.69 9.08 -19.95
C THR A 206 9.37 10.44 -19.91
N ASN A 207 8.64 11.53 -20.16
CA ASN A 207 9.19 12.88 -20.13
C ASN A 207 8.47 13.73 -19.08
N PRO A 208 9.06 13.98 -17.89
CA PRO A 208 8.45 14.84 -16.88
C PRO A 208 8.23 16.27 -17.37
N ALA A 209 9.03 16.77 -18.33
CA ALA A 209 8.97 18.16 -18.77
C ALA A 209 7.68 18.53 -19.52
N VAL A 210 6.90 17.55 -20.00
CA VAL A 210 5.61 17.80 -20.64
C VAL A 210 4.44 17.85 -19.65
N ILE A 211 4.68 17.49 -18.39
CA ILE A 211 3.67 17.45 -17.34
C ILE A 211 3.59 18.81 -16.69
N LYS A 212 2.38 19.38 -16.67
CA LYS A 212 2.06 20.60 -15.93
C LYS A 212 1.75 20.27 -14.48
N GLU A 213 0.93 19.24 -14.26
CA GLU A 213 0.44 18.86 -12.93
C GLU A 213 0.05 17.38 -12.89
N ILE A 214 0.20 16.77 -11.72
CA ILE A 214 -0.41 15.47 -11.40
C ILE A 214 -1.32 15.64 -10.18
N SER A 215 -2.46 14.96 -10.19
CA SER A 215 -3.38 14.91 -9.06
C SER A 215 -3.98 13.52 -8.94
N ALA A 216 -3.98 12.96 -7.74
CA ALA A 216 -4.62 11.67 -7.46
C ALA A 216 -5.80 11.84 -6.49
N THR A 217 -6.84 11.02 -6.69
CA THR A 217 -8.02 11.01 -5.82
C THR A 217 -8.54 9.59 -5.61
N ARG A 218 -9.10 9.34 -4.44
CA ARG A 218 -9.94 8.15 -4.14
C ARG A 218 -11.43 8.44 -4.18
N ASP A 219 -11.81 9.70 -4.32
CA ASP A 219 -13.21 10.08 -4.47
C ASP A 219 -13.65 9.83 -5.91
N ILE A 220 -14.11 8.61 -6.15
CA ILE A 220 -14.54 8.13 -7.46
C ILE A 220 -16.04 7.89 -7.37
N GLU A 221 -16.77 8.43 -8.34
CA GLU A 221 -18.22 8.31 -8.40
C GLU A 221 -18.67 6.85 -8.28
N LEU A 222 -19.79 6.63 -7.60
CA LEU A 222 -20.40 5.31 -7.51
C LEU A 222 -20.87 4.84 -8.89
N LEU A 223 -20.92 3.52 -9.07
CA LEU A 223 -21.55 2.91 -10.24
C LEU A 223 -23.04 3.30 -10.30
N PRO A 224 -23.71 3.22 -11.46
CA PRO A 224 -25.16 3.44 -11.56
C PRO A 224 -26.00 2.57 -10.62
N SER A 225 -25.48 1.42 -10.22
CA SER A 225 -26.08 0.52 -9.23
C SER A 225 -25.95 0.98 -7.77
N GLY A 226 -25.18 2.04 -7.50
CA GLY A 226 -24.77 2.50 -6.18
C GLY A 226 -23.58 1.74 -5.58
N GLY A 227 -23.02 0.76 -6.30
CA GLY A 227 -21.81 0.03 -5.89
C GLY A 227 -20.53 0.85 -6.07
N LYS A 228 -19.46 0.46 -5.35
CA LYS A 228 -18.13 1.05 -5.59
C LYS A 228 -17.54 0.54 -6.91
N PRO A 229 -16.87 1.41 -7.70
CA PRO A 229 -16.16 1.00 -8.91
C PRO A 229 -14.94 0.12 -8.58
N LYS A 230 -14.25 -0.36 -9.63
CA LYS A 230 -13.01 -1.14 -9.46
C LYS A 230 -11.76 -0.29 -9.37
N THR A 231 -11.82 0.93 -9.89
CA THR A 231 -10.82 1.93 -9.58
C THR A 231 -10.90 2.29 -8.09
N ASP A 232 -9.79 2.12 -7.39
CA ASP A 232 -9.61 2.52 -6.00
C ASP A 232 -8.87 3.88 -5.92
N VAL A 233 -7.96 4.16 -6.86
CA VAL A 233 -7.27 5.45 -7.03
C VAL A 233 -7.29 5.88 -8.49
N LEU A 234 -7.68 7.14 -8.74
CA LEU A 234 -7.62 7.79 -10.05
C LEU A 234 -6.48 8.83 -10.06
N LEU A 235 -5.54 8.70 -10.98
CA LEU A 235 -4.50 9.69 -11.24
C LEU A 235 -4.85 10.45 -12.53
N ILE A 236 -4.88 11.78 -12.42
CA ILE A 236 -5.08 12.70 -13.52
C ILE A 236 -3.75 13.39 -13.79
N VAL A 237 -3.21 13.20 -14.99
CA VAL A 237 -2.02 13.89 -15.47
C VAL A 237 -2.46 14.99 -16.42
N THR A 238 -2.17 16.24 -16.08
CA THR A 238 -2.39 17.41 -16.93
C THR A 238 -1.09 17.78 -17.61
N PHE A 239 -1.11 17.87 -18.94
CA PHE A 239 0.04 18.23 -19.75
C PHE A 239 0.11 19.75 -19.98
N ASN A 240 1.24 20.25 -20.46
CA ASN A 240 1.45 21.68 -20.73
C ASN A 240 0.52 22.27 -21.79
N ASP A 241 -0.07 21.43 -22.64
CA ASP A 241 -1.08 21.82 -23.63
C ASP A 241 -2.52 21.79 -23.08
N GLU A 242 -2.67 21.64 -21.75
CA GLU A 242 -3.93 21.50 -21.02
C GLU A 242 -4.71 20.21 -21.30
N SER A 243 -4.17 19.30 -22.13
CA SER A 243 -4.75 17.97 -22.28
C SER A 243 -4.59 17.19 -20.98
N THR A 244 -5.54 16.30 -20.70
CA THR A 244 -5.51 15.44 -19.52
C THR A 244 -5.51 13.98 -19.92
N LYS A 245 -4.90 13.16 -19.07
CA LYS A 245 -4.97 11.71 -19.19
C LYS A 245 -5.22 11.08 -17.83
N ASN A 246 -6.22 10.22 -17.79
CA ASN A 246 -6.58 9.45 -16.62
C ASN A 246 -5.82 8.12 -16.60
N TYR A 247 -5.42 7.73 -15.39
CA TYR A 247 -4.86 6.42 -15.08
C TYR A 247 -5.59 5.88 -13.86
N THR A 248 -6.20 4.72 -14.00
CA THR A 248 -7.05 4.11 -12.98
C THR A 248 -6.36 2.90 -12.36
N PHE A 249 -6.31 2.85 -11.03
CA PHE A 249 -5.63 1.79 -10.27
C PHE A 249 -6.61 1.07 -9.37
N SER A 250 -6.63 -0.26 -9.44
CA SER A 250 -7.19 -1.12 -8.39
C SER A 250 -6.06 -1.52 -7.44
N CYS A 251 -6.19 -1.16 -6.16
CA CYS A 251 -5.20 -1.43 -5.12
C CYS A 251 -5.58 -2.67 -4.31
N LYS A 252 -4.64 -3.58 -4.10
CA LYS A 252 -4.87 -4.82 -3.35
C LYS A 252 -3.73 -5.08 -2.39
N ARG A 253 -4.02 -5.02 -1.09
CA ARG A 253 -3.10 -5.39 -0.02
C ARG A 253 -3.55 -6.71 0.59
N THR A 254 -2.67 -7.69 0.66
CA THR A 254 -3.05 -9.01 1.17
C THR A 254 -1.91 -9.71 1.92
N SER A 255 -2.35 -10.69 2.71
CA SER A 255 -1.54 -11.70 3.40
C SER A 255 -1.94 -13.12 2.99
N SER A 256 -2.79 -13.22 1.96
CA SER A 256 -3.49 -14.43 1.57
C SER A 256 -3.48 -14.54 0.05
N ASP A 257 -3.15 -15.74 -0.42
CA ASP A 257 -3.18 -16.06 -1.84
C ASP A 257 -4.56 -15.91 -2.44
N TRP A 258 -5.63 -16.18 -1.67
CA TRP A 258 -7.01 -16.08 -2.12
C TRP A 258 -7.78 -15.04 -1.32
N VAL A 259 -8.40 -14.09 -2.01
CA VAL A 259 -9.23 -13.04 -1.41
C VAL A 259 -10.54 -12.89 -2.15
N SER A 260 -11.58 -12.40 -1.47
CA SER A 260 -12.85 -12.06 -2.13
C SER A 260 -12.62 -10.85 -3.03
N VAL A 261 -12.91 -11.00 -4.33
CA VAL A 261 -12.62 -9.98 -5.35
C VAL A 261 -13.87 -9.48 -6.05
N HIS A 262 -14.99 -10.21 -5.96
CA HIS A 262 -16.20 -9.89 -6.70
C HIS A 262 -17.44 -10.51 -6.05
N GLU A 263 -18.57 -9.80 -6.07
CA GLU A 263 -19.84 -10.29 -5.54
C GLU A 263 -21.02 -9.63 -6.24
N TYR A 264 -21.83 -10.42 -6.97
CA TYR A 264 -23.00 -9.93 -7.68
C TYR A 264 -24.09 -11.01 -7.75
N PRO A 265 -25.36 -10.64 -8.00
CA PRO A 265 -26.37 -11.60 -8.38
C PRO A 265 -26.08 -12.16 -9.79
N VAL A 266 -26.62 -13.35 -10.07
CA VAL A 266 -26.32 -14.13 -11.28
C VAL A 266 -26.71 -13.44 -12.59
N ASP A 267 -27.75 -12.61 -12.57
CA ASP A 267 -28.19 -11.80 -13.71
C ASP A 267 -27.05 -10.92 -14.24
N LYS A 268 -26.30 -10.28 -13.34
CA LYS A 268 -25.13 -9.46 -13.71
C LYS A 268 -24.01 -10.28 -14.33
N PHE A 269 -23.81 -11.54 -13.91
CA PHE A 269 -22.86 -12.43 -14.58
C PHE A 269 -23.33 -12.76 -16.00
N ILE A 270 -24.63 -13.05 -16.19
CA ILE A 270 -25.20 -13.38 -17.50
C ILE A 270 -25.08 -12.19 -18.45
N ASP A 271 -25.43 -11.00 -17.98
CA ASP A 271 -25.40 -9.76 -18.76
C ASP A 271 -23.98 -9.40 -19.18
N VAL A 272 -23.05 -9.29 -18.23
CA VAL A 272 -21.67 -8.84 -18.51
C VAL A 272 -20.90 -9.86 -19.34
N LEU A 273 -21.13 -11.16 -19.12
CA LEU A 273 -20.48 -12.21 -19.90
C LEU A 273 -21.15 -12.45 -21.26
N GLU A 274 -22.32 -11.86 -21.50
CA GLU A 274 -23.18 -12.05 -22.68
C GLU A 274 -23.52 -13.54 -22.89
N ILE A 275 -23.93 -14.22 -21.81
CA ILE A 275 -24.30 -15.64 -21.88
C ILE A 275 -25.67 -15.77 -22.54
N THR A 276 -25.73 -16.52 -23.65
CA THR A 276 -26.97 -16.79 -24.39
C THR A 276 -27.45 -18.24 -24.28
N ASP A 277 -26.58 -19.16 -23.84
CA ASP A 277 -26.93 -20.56 -23.64
C ASP A 277 -27.90 -20.72 -22.45
N LYS A 278 -29.12 -21.18 -22.75
CA LYS A 278 -30.20 -21.31 -21.75
C LYS A 278 -29.87 -22.31 -20.65
N LYS A 279 -29.16 -23.39 -20.97
CA LYS A 279 -28.81 -24.42 -19.97
C LYS A 279 -27.74 -23.88 -19.03
N LEU A 280 -26.78 -23.11 -19.53
CA LEU A 280 -25.77 -22.43 -18.72
C LEU A 280 -26.40 -21.39 -17.78
N ILE A 281 -27.31 -20.55 -18.28
CA ILE A 281 -28.08 -19.60 -17.46
C ILE A 281 -28.77 -20.32 -16.30
N GLN A 282 -29.58 -21.34 -16.60
CA GLN A 282 -30.31 -22.11 -15.59
C GLN A 282 -29.37 -22.78 -14.57
N THR A 283 -28.20 -23.24 -15.02
CA THR A 283 -27.21 -23.86 -14.14
C THR A 283 -26.57 -22.86 -13.19
N LEU A 284 -26.29 -21.63 -13.67
CA LEU A 284 -25.75 -20.55 -12.84
C LEU A 284 -26.80 -20.03 -11.83
N GLU A 285 -28.07 -19.90 -12.26
CA GLU A 285 -29.18 -19.53 -11.37
C GLU A 285 -29.34 -20.55 -10.24
N LEU A 286 -29.32 -21.84 -10.58
CA LEU A 286 -29.37 -22.90 -9.59
C LEU A 286 -28.13 -22.89 -8.68
N PHE A 287 -26.94 -22.60 -9.21
CA PHE A 287 -25.73 -22.46 -8.39
C PHE A 287 -25.90 -21.35 -7.32
N GLN A 288 -26.47 -20.19 -7.70
CA GLN A 288 -26.76 -19.12 -6.75
C GLN A 288 -27.75 -19.58 -5.67
N GLU A 289 -28.82 -20.28 -6.06
CA GLU A 289 -29.85 -20.81 -5.15
C GLU A 289 -29.25 -21.79 -4.12
N VAL A 290 -28.52 -22.79 -4.59
CA VAL A 290 -28.00 -23.88 -3.75
C VAL A 290 -26.71 -23.50 -3.01
N GLY A 291 -25.99 -22.48 -3.50
CA GLY A 291 -24.84 -21.86 -2.86
C GLY A 291 -23.54 -22.67 -2.90
N GLY A 292 -23.40 -23.70 -3.73
CA GLY A 292 -22.12 -24.40 -3.80
C GLY A 292 -22.10 -25.67 -4.63
N MET A 293 -20.91 -26.04 -5.08
CA MET A 293 -20.66 -27.17 -5.99
C MET A 293 -21.27 -28.49 -5.48
N LYS A 294 -21.07 -28.79 -4.19
CA LYS A 294 -21.59 -30.03 -3.59
C LYS A 294 -23.12 -30.11 -3.67
N ALA A 295 -23.80 -28.98 -3.46
CA ALA A 295 -25.25 -28.91 -3.51
C ALA A 295 -25.79 -28.83 -4.95
N LEU A 296 -25.01 -28.27 -5.88
CA LEU A 296 -25.34 -28.22 -7.32
C LEU A 296 -25.35 -29.62 -7.95
N GLY A 297 -24.53 -30.54 -7.44
CA GLY A 297 -24.43 -31.90 -7.94
C GLY A 297 -23.41 -32.07 -9.05
N LYS A 298 -22.99 -33.32 -9.26
CA LYS A 298 -21.83 -33.67 -10.11
C LYS A 298 -22.04 -33.33 -11.59
N GLU A 299 -23.21 -33.67 -12.14
CA GLU A 299 -23.50 -33.47 -13.56
C GLU A 299 -23.45 -31.98 -13.96
N LEU A 300 -24.12 -31.14 -13.17
CA LEU A 300 -24.16 -29.69 -13.41
C LEU A 300 -22.81 -29.02 -13.13
N THR A 301 -22.07 -29.50 -12.13
CA THR A 301 -20.68 -29.06 -11.89
C THR A 301 -19.79 -29.34 -13.11
N GLN A 302 -19.87 -30.55 -13.67
CA GLN A 302 -19.11 -30.93 -14.88
C GLN A 302 -19.55 -30.12 -16.10
N TYR A 303 -20.83 -29.77 -16.20
CA TYR A 303 -21.32 -28.90 -17.25
C TYR A 303 -20.73 -27.48 -17.14
N LEU A 304 -20.69 -26.89 -15.94
CA LEU A 304 -20.03 -25.61 -15.71
C LEU A 304 -18.53 -25.67 -16.02
N GLU A 305 -17.84 -26.75 -15.61
CA GLU A 305 -16.42 -26.96 -15.92
C GLU A 305 -16.09 -26.95 -17.42
N LYS A 306 -17.04 -27.39 -18.26
CA LYS A 306 -16.89 -27.39 -19.72
C LYS A 306 -17.22 -26.04 -20.35
N GLU A 307 -18.23 -25.35 -19.85
CA GLU A 307 -18.82 -24.19 -20.51
C GLU A 307 -18.24 -22.85 -20.04
N MET A 308 -17.97 -22.70 -18.73
CA MET A 308 -17.43 -21.46 -18.17
C MET A 308 -16.07 -21.02 -18.72
N PRO A 309 -15.13 -21.92 -19.07
CA PRO A 309 -13.82 -21.52 -19.59
C PRO A 309 -13.87 -20.60 -20.82
N LYS A 310 -14.95 -20.69 -21.62
CA LYS A 310 -15.19 -19.83 -22.80
C LYS A 310 -15.25 -18.34 -22.45
N TYR A 311 -15.58 -18.02 -21.19
CA TYR A 311 -15.78 -16.68 -20.69
C TYR A 311 -14.63 -16.18 -19.79
N ASN A 312 -13.60 -17.00 -19.55
CA ASN A 312 -12.57 -16.74 -18.54
C ASN A 312 -11.92 -15.36 -18.67
N ARG A 313 -11.57 -14.94 -19.89
CA ARG A 313 -10.93 -13.64 -20.10
C ARG A 313 -11.86 -12.48 -19.75
N ARG A 314 -13.09 -12.49 -20.25
CA ARG A 314 -14.10 -11.44 -19.99
C ARG A 314 -14.50 -11.42 -18.51
N LEU A 315 -14.68 -12.59 -17.91
CA LEU A 315 -14.92 -12.71 -16.47
C LEU A 315 -13.77 -12.10 -15.66
N SER A 316 -12.52 -12.40 -16.03
CA SER A 316 -11.37 -11.89 -15.28
C SER A 316 -11.19 -10.38 -15.42
N LEU A 317 -11.39 -9.85 -16.64
CA LEU A 317 -11.42 -8.41 -16.91
C LEU A 317 -12.48 -7.69 -16.07
N TRP A 318 -13.69 -8.23 -15.99
CA TRP A 318 -14.76 -7.66 -15.17
C TRP A 318 -14.45 -7.77 -13.67
N VAL A 319 -13.94 -8.93 -13.23
CA VAL A 319 -13.68 -9.20 -11.82
C VAL A 319 -12.62 -8.27 -11.23
N TYR A 320 -11.48 -8.14 -11.90
CA TYR A 320 -10.35 -7.34 -11.42
C TYR A 320 -10.40 -5.88 -11.88
N GLY A 321 -10.82 -5.63 -13.12
CA GLY A 321 -10.81 -4.29 -13.73
C GLY A 321 -12.17 -3.61 -13.85
N GLY A 322 -13.28 -4.34 -13.69
CA GLY A 322 -14.63 -3.78 -13.87
C GLY A 322 -15.07 -3.67 -15.32
N VAL A 323 -14.19 -4.05 -16.26
CA VAL A 323 -14.38 -3.96 -17.71
C VAL A 323 -15.59 -4.77 -18.15
N GLY A 324 -16.45 -4.14 -18.96
CA GLY A 324 -17.72 -4.70 -19.44
C GLY A 324 -18.89 -4.56 -18.45
N GLY A 325 -18.65 -4.04 -17.24
CA GLY A 325 -19.70 -3.67 -16.30
C GLY A 325 -20.28 -2.27 -16.55
N ASP A 326 -21.23 -1.86 -15.71
CA ASP A 326 -22.01 -0.61 -15.85
C ASP A 326 -21.23 0.69 -15.58
N GLY A 327 -19.91 0.61 -15.30
CA GLY A 327 -19.09 1.78 -14.96
C GLY A 327 -18.53 2.53 -16.16
N ASN A 328 -18.19 3.80 -15.99
CA ASN A 328 -17.45 4.63 -16.95
C ASN A 328 -16.04 4.05 -17.20
N PRO A 329 -15.70 3.67 -18.44
CA PRO A 329 -14.38 3.14 -18.78
C PRO A 329 -13.20 4.08 -18.47
N GLU A 330 -13.41 5.39 -18.45
CA GLU A 330 -12.32 6.38 -18.28
C GLU A 330 -11.94 6.63 -16.81
N THR A 331 -12.80 6.26 -15.87
CA THR A 331 -12.62 6.59 -14.44
C THR A 331 -12.94 5.44 -13.50
N GLN A 332 -13.90 4.57 -13.84
CA GLN A 332 -14.43 3.52 -12.95
C GLN A 332 -13.91 2.12 -13.28
N TRP A 333 -13.36 1.92 -14.49
CA TRP A 333 -12.63 0.70 -14.85
C TRP A 333 -11.15 0.89 -14.55
N ALA A 334 -10.53 -0.11 -13.90
CA ALA A 334 -9.13 -0.05 -13.54
C ALA A 334 -8.23 -0.54 -14.68
N ASP A 335 -7.31 0.31 -15.14
CA ASP A 335 -6.31 0.00 -16.16
C ASP A 335 -5.10 -0.73 -15.58
N TYR A 336 -4.84 -0.55 -14.29
CA TYR A 336 -3.69 -1.10 -13.59
C TYR A 336 -4.12 -1.77 -12.27
N ILE A 337 -3.41 -2.84 -11.92
CA ILE A 337 -3.52 -3.48 -10.60
C ILE A 337 -2.24 -3.19 -9.82
N ILE A 338 -2.39 -2.57 -8.65
CA ILE A 338 -1.29 -2.39 -7.69
C ILE A 338 -1.47 -3.41 -6.57
N THR A 339 -0.45 -4.24 -6.34
CA THR A 339 -0.46 -5.24 -5.25
C THR A 339 0.62 -4.94 -4.21
N TYR A 340 0.28 -5.16 -2.95
CA TYR A 340 1.22 -5.15 -1.83
C TYR A 340 1.06 -6.43 -1.00
N GLN A 341 2.12 -7.23 -0.95
CA GLN A 341 2.18 -8.47 -0.18
C GLN A 341 2.82 -8.20 1.17
N ASN A 342 2.08 -8.39 2.26
CA ASN A 342 2.55 -8.05 3.60
C ASN A 342 3.75 -8.91 4.04
N GLU A 343 3.80 -10.19 3.64
CA GLU A 343 4.82 -11.14 4.09
C GLU A 343 6.20 -10.85 3.48
N THR A 344 6.21 -10.37 2.25
CA THR A 344 7.44 -10.11 1.47
C THR A 344 7.74 -8.62 1.35
N SER A 345 6.84 -7.75 1.80
CA SER A 345 6.85 -6.30 1.55
C SER A 345 6.97 -5.96 0.06
N GLU A 346 6.49 -6.85 -0.81
CA GLU A 346 6.63 -6.73 -2.24
C GLU A 346 5.51 -5.84 -2.82
N PHE A 347 5.92 -4.79 -3.53
CA PHE A 347 5.04 -3.86 -4.23
C PHE A 347 5.15 -4.08 -5.74
N LYS A 348 4.03 -4.40 -6.38
CA LYS A 348 3.97 -4.65 -7.83
C LYS A 348 2.89 -3.82 -8.49
N ILE A 349 3.11 -3.56 -9.77
CA ILE A 349 2.14 -2.90 -10.64
C ILE A 349 2.10 -3.67 -11.95
N HIS A 350 0.90 -4.01 -12.39
CA HIS A 350 0.67 -4.63 -13.69
C HIS A 350 -0.39 -3.84 -14.45
N LYS A 351 -0.24 -3.75 -15.77
CA LYS A 351 -1.38 -3.43 -16.64
C LYS A 351 -2.43 -4.52 -16.49
N LEU A 352 -3.71 -4.14 -16.53
CA LEU A 352 -4.81 -5.08 -16.31
C LEU A 352 -4.70 -6.29 -17.25
N ASP A 353 -4.45 -6.09 -18.55
CA ASP A 353 -4.34 -7.19 -19.50
C ASP A 353 -3.20 -8.16 -19.17
N GLU A 354 -2.02 -7.66 -18.81
CA GLU A 354 -0.89 -8.50 -18.40
C GLU A 354 -1.21 -9.26 -17.10
N TYR A 355 -1.87 -8.60 -16.15
CA TYR A 355 -2.34 -9.22 -14.92
C TYR A 355 -3.33 -10.35 -15.22
N ILE A 356 -4.30 -10.12 -16.12
CA ILE A 356 -5.27 -11.14 -16.54
C ILE A 356 -4.55 -12.31 -17.22
N ASP A 357 -3.62 -12.06 -18.12
CA ASP A 357 -2.86 -13.12 -18.81
C ASP A 357 -2.10 -14.01 -17.80
N ASN A 358 -1.60 -13.43 -16.72
CA ASN A 358 -0.95 -14.18 -15.64
C ASN A 358 -1.97 -14.95 -14.78
N ILE A 359 -3.11 -14.35 -14.45
CA ILE A 359 -4.20 -15.03 -13.73
C ILE A 359 -4.74 -16.23 -14.51
N LEU A 360 -4.88 -16.12 -15.83
CA LEU A 360 -5.41 -17.18 -16.69
C LEU A 360 -4.48 -18.40 -16.80
N LYS A 361 -3.20 -18.27 -16.43
CA LYS A 361 -2.27 -19.41 -16.32
C LYS A 361 -2.51 -20.24 -15.06
N ILE A 362 -3.31 -19.74 -14.12
CA ILE A 362 -3.58 -20.38 -12.84
C ILE A 362 -4.80 -21.30 -12.97
N ASN A 363 -4.60 -22.60 -12.77
CA ASN A 363 -5.61 -23.64 -12.98
C ASN A 363 -6.14 -24.27 -11.68
N ASP A 364 -6.25 -23.51 -10.58
CA ASP A 364 -6.66 -24.03 -9.26
C ASP A 364 -7.97 -23.43 -8.73
N GLY A 365 -8.78 -22.82 -9.61
CA GLY A 365 -10.13 -22.38 -9.32
C GLY A 365 -11.20 -23.45 -9.55
N HIS A 366 -12.46 -23.03 -9.48
CA HIS A 366 -13.64 -23.88 -9.73
C HIS A 366 -14.12 -23.71 -11.18
N PHE A 367 -14.80 -24.73 -11.71
CA PHE A 367 -15.46 -24.70 -13.02
C PHE A 367 -14.53 -24.37 -14.20
N GLY A 368 -13.25 -24.72 -14.10
CA GLY A 368 -12.25 -24.37 -15.12
C GLY A 368 -12.00 -22.85 -15.25
N THR A 369 -12.44 -22.06 -14.27
CA THR A 369 -12.17 -20.63 -14.14
C THR A 369 -11.01 -20.40 -13.16
N PRO A 370 -10.32 -19.25 -13.21
CA PRO A 370 -9.28 -18.92 -12.23
C PRO A 370 -9.84 -18.51 -10.86
N PHE A 371 -11.15 -18.66 -10.63
CA PHE A 371 -11.85 -18.19 -9.44
C PHE A 371 -12.42 -19.33 -8.62
N ARG A 372 -12.45 -19.15 -7.30
CA ARG A 372 -13.27 -20.00 -6.41
C ARG A 372 -14.65 -19.38 -6.29
N TRP A 373 -15.64 -20.09 -6.83
CA TRP A 373 -17.04 -19.70 -6.79
C TRP A 373 -17.67 -20.13 -5.47
N THR A 374 -18.31 -19.18 -4.79
CA THR A 374 -18.98 -19.37 -3.50
C THR A 374 -20.12 -18.37 -3.34
N TYR A 375 -20.62 -18.21 -2.11
CA TYR A 375 -21.59 -17.20 -1.73
C TYR A 375 -21.07 -16.44 -0.51
N PRO A 376 -21.42 -15.16 -0.36
CA PRO A 376 -21.06 -14.39 0.81
C PRO A 376 -21.89 -14.86 2.02
N SER A 377 -21.34 -14.67 3.24
CA SER A 377 -22.09 -14.99 4.46
C SER A 377 -23.44 -14.27 4.48
N GLY A 378 -24.54 -15.01 4.65
CA GLY A 378 -25.90 -14.46 4.61
C GLY A 378 -26.46 -14.12 3.22
N GLY A 379 -25.70 -14.31 2.13
CA GLY A 379 -26.16 -14.04 0.75
C GLY A 379 -26.44 -15.28 -0.10
N LYS A 380 -26.54 -16.46 0.51
CA LYS A 380 -27.00 -17.67 -0.17
C LYS A 380 -28.36 -17.43 -0.84
N GLY A 381 -28.52 -17.87 -2.08
CA GLY A 381 -29.73 -17.67 -2.87
C GLY A 381 -29.91 -16.27 -3.45
N LYS A 382 -29.02 -15.32 -3.10
CA LYS A 382 -29.13 -13.91 -3.53
C LYS A 382 -27.97 -13.49 -4.41
N ARG A 383 -26.75 -13.94 -4.10
CA ARG A 383 -25.53 -13.47 -4.77
C ARG A 383 -24.48 -14.58 -4.86
N ILE A 384 -23.68 -14.50 -5.91
CA ILE A 384 -22.46 -15.28 -6.11
C ILE A 384 -21.27 -14.41 -5.67
N GLN A 385 -20.35 -15.00 -4.90
CA GLN A 385 -19.07 -14.39 -4.56
C GLN A 385 -17.94 -15.15 -5.25
N LEU A 386 -17.00 -14.42 -5.84
CA LEU A 386 -15.77 -14.95 -6.37
C LEU A 386 -14.60 -14.61 -5.46
N LYS A 387 -13.79 -15.61 -5.16
CA LYS A 387 -12.45 -15.42 -4.62
C LYS A 387 -11.44 -15.61 -5.74
N GLY A 388 -10.46 -14.72 -5.80
CA GLY A 388 -9.41 -14.69 -6.82
C GLY A 388 -8.04 -14.63 -6.17
N LYS A 389 -7.01 -14.93 -6.97
CA LYS A 389 -5.62 -14.78 -6.55
C LYS A 389 -5.10 -13.37 -6.72
N ILE A 390 -4.23 -12.96 -5.80
CA ILE A 390 -3.45 -11.73 -5.91
C ILE A 390 -1.99 -12.12 -6.17
N ILE A 391 -1.43 -11.68 -7.31
CA ILE A 391 -0.08 -12.05 -7.77
C ILE A 391 0.94 -10.93 -7.57
#